data_AF-U1JJG5-F1
#
_entry.id   AF-U1JJG5-F1
#
_cell.length_a   1.000
_cell.length_b   1.000
_cell.length_c   1.000
_cell.angle_alpha   90.00
_cell.angle_beta   90.00
_cell.angle_gamma   90.00
#
_symmetry.space_group_name_H-M   'P 1'
#
loop_
_entity.id
_entity.type
_entity.pdbx_description
1 polymer ?
#
loop_
_entity_poly.entity_id
_entity_poly.type
_entity_poly.pdbx_seq_one_letter_code
_entity_poly.pdbx_strand_id
1 'polypeptide(L)'
;MIKSTRRKKTNNFKLYVQRSIRQMRLEKKLTQKQLAEKLGVDQASVSNYESGKTEMTCTQLFELFLIFGKDLSNVFDLKDSSIEDVPIEEQEKE
;
A
#
# COMPACT_ATOMS: atom_id res chain seq x y z
N MET A 1 -6.55 -25.95 -9.67
CA MET A 1 -5.21 -25.30 -9.67
C MET A 1 -5.24 -23.76 -9.55
N ILE A 2 -6.18 -23.03 -10.16
CA ILE A 2 -6.22 -21.55 -10.14
C ILE A 2 -6.26 -20.93 -8.72
N LYS A 3 -6.95 -21.58 -7.78
CA LYS A 3 -7.03 -21.10 -6.38
C LYS A 3 -5.67 -21.06 -5.66
N SER A 4 -4.72 -21.94 -6.00
CA SER A 4 -3.41 -21.97 -5.33
C SER A 4 -2.51 -20.83 -5.80
N THR A 5 -2.53 -20.50 -7.10
CA THR A 5 -1.77 -19.39 -7.68
C THR A 5 -2.23 -18.04 -7.14
N ARG A 6 -3.55 -17.81 -7.06
CA ARG A 6 -4.12 -16.57 -6.48
C ARG A 6 -3.65 -16.37 -5.03
N ARG A 7 -3.78 -17.41 -4.20
CA ARG A 7 -3.37 -17.35 -2.78
C ARG A 7 -1.88 -17.04 -2.64
N LYS A 8 -1.04 -17.64 -3.49
CA LYS A 8 0.41 -17.40 -3.51
C LYS A 8 0.74 -15.96 -3.88
N LYS A 9 0.07 -15.40 -4.92
CA LYS A 9 0.21 -13.99 -5.30
C LYS A 9 -0.19 -13.04 -4.17
N THR A 10 -1.33 -13.26 -3.52
CA THR A 10 -1.78 -12.43 -2.38
C THR A 10 -0.79 -12.48 -1.22
N ASN A 11 -0.29 -13.68 -0.87
CA ASN A 11 0.70 -13.81 0.20
C ASN A 11 2.03 -13.10 -0.15
N ASN A 12 2.50 -13.23 -1.39
CA ASN A 12 3.70 -12.55 -1.85
C ASN A 12 3.55 -11.01 -1.80
N PHE A 13 2.40 -10.50 -2.24
CA PHE A 13 2.08 -9.08 -2.15
C PHE A 13 2.06 -8.58 -0.71
N LYS A 14 1.42 -9.32 0.21
CA LYS A 14 1.40 -9.01 1.64
C LYS A 14 2.81 -8.90 2.21
N LEU A 15 3.68 -9.87 1.91
CA LEU A 15 5.08 -9.85 2.36
C LEU A 15 5.88 -8.69 1.77
N TYR A 16 5.63 -8.35 0.51
CA TYR A 16 6.24 -7.19 -0.14
C TYR A 16 5.86 -5.90 0.57
N VAL A 17 4.56 -5.65 0.78
CA VAL A 17 4.07 -4.44 1.46
C VAL A 17 4.70 -4.29 2.85
N GLN A 18 4.72 -5.37 3.65
CA GLN A 18 5.31 -5.36 4.99
C GLN A 18 6.77 -4.91 5.00
N ARG A 19 7.58 -5.44 4.06
CA ARG A 19 9.00 -5.08 3.93
C ARG A 19 9.17 -3.65 3.41
N SER A 20 8.36 -3.25 2.44
CA SER A 20 8.39 -1.92 1.83
C SER A 20 8.10 -0.82 2.83
N ILE A 21 7.19 -1.02 3.77
CA ILE A 21 6.89 -0.03 4.84
C ILE A 21 8.16 0.31 5.62
N ARG A 22 8.85 -0.71 6.13
CA ARG A 22 10.06 -0.53 6.92
C ARG A 22 11.16 0.15 6.09
N GLN A 23 11.33 -0.28 4.85
CA GLN A 23 12.33 0.29 3.95
C GLN A 23 12.07 1.78 3.69
N MET A 24 10.86 2.14 3.28
CA MET A 24 10.47 3.52 2.99
C MET A 24 10.57 4.41 4.24
N ARG A 25 10.18 3.88 5.42
CA ARG A 25 10.32 4.60 6.68
C ARG A 25 11.78 4.94 6.97
N LEU A 26 12.69 3.97 6.80
CA LEU A 26 14.13 4.16 7.04
C LEU A 26 14.77 5.10 6.00
N GLU A 27 14.37 5.03 4.73
CA GLU A 27 14.81 5.95 3.67
C GLU A 27 14.45 7.40 3.98
N LYS A 28 13.27 7.63 4.55
CA LYS A 28 12.81 8.95 5.02
C LYS A 28 13.32 9.32 6.41
N LYS A 29 14.17 8.49 7.02
CA LYS A 29 14.73 8.66 8.38
C LYS A 29 13.67 8.85 9.47
N LEU A 30 12.53 8.18 9.33
CA LEU A 30 11.43 8.25 10.28
C LEU A 30 11.55 7.16 11.35
N THR A 31 11.22 7.50 12.59
CA THR A 31 10.93 6.52 13.64
C THR A 31 9.55 5.88 13.41
N GLN A 32 9.29 4.71 14.01
CA GLN A 32 7.96 4.09 13.91
C GLN A 32 6.86 5.01 14.48
N LYS A 33 7.16 5.78 15.54
CA LYS A 33 6.24 6.76 16.12
C LYS A 33 5.90 7.88 15.15
N GLN A 34 6.89 8.45 14.46
CA GLN A 34 6.66 9.52 13.48
C GLN A 34 5.86 9.04 12.26
N LEU A 35 6.07 7.80 11.81
CA LEU A 35 5.23 7.21 10.76
C LEU A 35 3.80 6.99 11.26
N ALA A 36 3.63 6.55 12.51
CA ALA A 36 2.32 6.33 13.12
C ALA A 36 1.52 7.63 13.21
N GLU A 37 2.15 8.72 13.63
CA GLU A 37 1.56 10.06 13.67
C GLU A 37 1.08 10.51 12.29
N LYS A 38 1.84 10.24 11.23
CA LYS A 38 1.43 10.56 9.85
C LYS A 38 0.25 9.71 9.35
N LEU A 39 0.14 8.47 9.82
CA LEU A 39 -0.93 7.54 9.45
C LEU A 39 -2.16 7.65 10.35
N GLY A 40 -2.12 8.46 11.42
CA GLY A 40 -3.20 8.53 12.39
C GLY A 40 -3.40 7.24 13.21
N VAL A 41 -2.32 6.48 13.45
CA VAL A 41 -2.35 5.23 14.24
C VAL A 41 -1.35 5.30 15.39
N ASP A 42 -1.36 4.31 16.28
CA ASP A 42 -0.35 4.19 17.33
C ASP A 42 0.97 3.56 16.82
N GLN A 43 2.07 3.74 17.56
CA GLN A 43 3.39 3.20 17.18
C GLN A 43 3.43 1.66 17.16
N ALA A 44 2.65 0.97 18.00
CA ALA A 44 2.58 -0.48 18.02
C ALA A 44 1.91 -1.01 16.74
N SER A 45 0.93 -0.30 16.20
CA SER A 45 0.30 -0.59 14.90
C SER A 45 1.34 -0.59 13.78
N VAL A 46 2.19 0.44 13.70
CA VAL A 46 3.29 0.47 12.71
C VAL A 46 4.27 -0.70 12.92
N SER A 47 4.65 -1.00 14.16
CA SER A 47 5.49 -2.16 14.47
C SER A 47 4.85 -3.49 14.04
N ASN A 48 3.55 -3.63 14.24
CA ASN A 48 2.78 -4.80 13.83
C ASN A 48 2.65 -4.91 12.30
N TYR A 49 2.53 -3.79 11.59
CA TYR A 49 2.53 -3.77 10.13
C TYR A 49 3.88 -4.21 9.57
N GLU A 50 4.99 -3.66 10.07
CA GLU A 50 6.35 -4.02 9.62
C GLU A 50 6.74 -5.47 9.94
N SER A 51 6.20 -6.04 11.02
CA SER A 51 6.41 -7.44 11.41
C SER A 51 5.38 -8.40 10.82
N GLY A 52 4.33 -7.88 10.19
CA GLY A 52 3.26 -8.65 9.58
C GLY A 52 2.27 -9.30 10.55
N LYS A 53 2.29 -8.91 11.83
CA LYS A 53 1.35 -9.37 12.86
C LYS A 53 -0.08 -8.87 12.62
N THR A 54 -0.22 -7.69 12.01
CA THR A 54 -1.51 -7.08 11.71
C THR A 54 -1.60 -6.76 10.23
N GLU A 55 -2.75 -7.05 9.63
CA GLU A 55 -3.06 -6.61 8.28
C GLU A 55 -3.53 -5.15 8.29
N MET A 56 -3.02 -4.38 7.34
CA MET A 56 -3.49 -3.02 7.13
C MET A 56 -4.80 -3.01 6.37
N THR A 57 -5.65 -2.01 6.62
CA THR A 57 -6.80 -1.75 5.76
C THR A 57 -6.36 -1.19 4.41
N CYS A 58 -7.23 -1.25 3.40
CA CYS A 58 -6.96 -0.62 2.11
C CYS A 58 -6.71 0.88 2.23
N THR A 59 -7.45 1.58 3.10
CA THR A 59 -7.26 3.01 3.38
C THR A 59 -5.88 3.30 3.93
N GLN A 60 -5.42 2.55 4.94
CA GLN A 60 -4.08 2.77 5.51
C GLN A 60 -2.97 2.47 4.49
N LEU A 61 -3.19 1.47 3.64
CA LEU A 61 -2.26 1.15 2.55
C LEU A 61 -2.20 2.31 1.56
N PHE A 62 -3.33 2.91 1.21
CA PHE A 62 -3.39 4.08 0.33
C PHE A 62 -2.68 5.30 0.95
N GLU A 63 -2.90 5.57 2.23
CA GLU A 63 -2.20 6.65 2.96
C GLU A 63 -0.67 6.47 2.93
N LEU A 64 -0.16 5.25 3.07
CA LEU A 64 1.28 5.00 2.91
C LEU A 64 1.78 5.42 1.52
N PHE A 65 1.05 5.06 0.46
CA PHE A 65 1.40 5.43 -0.90
C PHE A 65 1.48 6.96 -1.07
N LEU A 66 0.52 7.69 -0.51
CA LEU A 66 0.51 9.15 -0.49
C LEU A 66 1.69 9.73 0.28
N ILE A 67 1.95 9.25 1.51
CA ILE A 67 3.06 9.73 2.36
C ILE A 67 4.42 9.54 1.68
N PHE A 68 4.61 8.41 1.00
CA PHE A 68 5.88 8.07 0.38
C PHE A 68 6.00 8.54 -1.08
N GLY A 69 4.95 9.12 -1.66
CA GLY A 69 4.92 9.55 -3.06
C GLY A 69 5.14 8.39 -4.02
N LYS A 70 4.64 7.21 -3.67
CA LYS A 70 4.75 6.00 -4.49
C LYS A 70 3.45 5.79 -5.26
N ASP A 71 3.58 5.54 -6.55
CA ASP A 71 2.45 5.15 -7.37
C ASP A 71 2.13 3.66 -7.17
N LEU A 72 0.85 3.35 -6.93
CA LEU A 72 0.31 1.99 -6.87
C LEU A 72 0.57 1.23 -8.19
N SER A 73 0.56 1.93 -9.32
CA SER A 73 0.79 1.38 -10.66
C SER A 73 2.18 0.75 -10.84
N ASN A 74 3.15 1.12 -10.00
CA ASN A 74 4.49 0.54 -10.02
C ASN A 74 4.62 -0.71 -9.14
N VAL A 75 3.71 -0.90 -8.18
CA VAL A 75 3.73 -2.07 -7.27
C VAL A 75 3.00 -3.25 -7.87
N PHE A 76 1.90 -2.97 -8.54
CA PHE A 76 1.23 -3.93 -9.38
C PHE A 76 1.79 -3.70 -10.78
N ASP A 77 2.60 -4.60 -11.31
CA ASP A 77 2.96 -4.57 -12.73
C ASP A 77 1.66 -4.85 -13.54
N LEU A 78 0.78 -3.83 -13.59
CA LEU A 78 -0.54 -3.83 -14.22
C LEU A 78 -0.44 -3.79 -15.73
N LYS A 79 0.78 -3.86 -16.27
CA LYS A 79 1.08 -3.78 -17.71
C LYS A 79 0.48 -4.91 -18.54
N ASP A 80 -0.20 -5.89 -17.93
CA ASP A 80 -0.99 -6.91 -18.65
C ASP A 80 -2.50 -6.66 -18.65
N SER A 81 -2.98 -5.47 -18.26
CA SER A 81 -4.36 -5.06 -18.56
C SER A 81 -4.35 -3.66 -19.15
N SER A 82 -4.59 -3.60 -20.45
CA SER A 82 -5.08 -2.42 -21.17
C SER A 82 -6.24 -1.78 -20.40
N ILE A 83 -5.93 -0.79 -19.56
CA ILE A 83 -6.91 0.19 -19.12
C ILE A 83 -6.90 1.23 -20.23
N GLU A 84 -7.87 1.15 -21.14
CA GLU A 84 -8.20 2.29 -21.99
C GLU A 84 -8.64 3.42 -21.06
N ASP A 85 -8.02 4.59 -21.19
CA ASP A 85 -8.43 5.81 -20.49
C ASP A 85 -9.92 6.04 -20.77
N VAL A 86 -10.80 5.73 -19.82
CA VAL A 86 -12.22 6.08 -19.91
C VAL A 86 -12.31 7.58 -19.62
N PRO A 87 -12.80 8.40 -20.56
CA PRO A 87 -12.99 9.82 -20.33
C PRO A 87 -13.90 10.03 -19.12
N ILE A 88 -13.43 10.79 -18.13
CA ILE A 88 -14.26 11.22 -17.01
C ILE A 88 -15.15 12.33 -17.56
N GLU A 89 -16.42 12.01 -17.82
CA GLU A 89 -17.43 13.04 -18.08
C GLU A 89 -17.62 13.86 -16.80
N GLU A 90 -17.14 15.12 -16.84
CA GLU A 90 -17.51 16.13 -15.87
C GLU A 90 -19.02 16.37 -15.97
N GLN A 91 -19.78 15.83 -15.01
CA GLN A 91 -21.15 16.26 -14.83
C GLN A 91 -21.12 17.65 -14.21
N GLU A 92 -21.21 18.66 -15.08
CA GLU A 92 -21.53 20.03 -14.73
C GLU A 92 -22.79 20.07 -13.87
N LYS A 93 -22.71 20.87 -12.81
CA LYS A 93 -23.82 21.21 -11.93
C LYS A 93 -24.87 21.99 -12.71
N GLU A 94 -26.12 21.58 -12.59
CA GLU A 94 -27.27 22.49 -12.59
C GLU A 94 -28.30 22.03 -11.54
#